data_AF-A0A9X2VYI0-F1
#
_entry.id   AF-A0A9X2VYI0-F1
#
_cell.length_a   1.000
_cell.length_b   1.000
_cell.length_c   1.000
_cell.angle_alpha   90.00
_cell.angle_beta   90.00
_cell.angle_gamma   90.00
#
_symmetry.space_group_name_H-M   'P 1'
#
loop_
_entity.id
_entity.type
_entity.pdbx_description
1 polymer ?
#
loop_
_entity_poly.entity_id
_entity_poly.type
_entity_poly.pdbx_seq_one_letter_code
_entity_poly.pdbx_strand_id
1 'polypeptide(L)'
;MAAMALAGSTIGAASAAEPAPPAATAPNAVDARTVVDAVRQLVRDRYVIAETGAALDAALAKAQANGDFAGLSGRALAEAINGVMRSVTPDGHLGASYDPVRSADLAAHGGAFAGEDELTPAMIRMIALNNAGFRRMEVLPGNIRYVDHTVFAWGTPESESALANAMEFLRGGSAIIIDHRRMGGGAAEAVAAMASYFVPEGTPLMRFQTRGEEPEVSVSGAAPFSLAGKPVFVLTSSRTFSAGEEFAAHVDAFGFAKLVGETTGGGGFNNMFFALPGGHLISVSTSQALHARTGKGWERTGIAPAVAVPQDRALERAQAEAVAAMIPGARDGERQALEAILPVYRAMADGTAPANPPSTYLGRYGDRTIAVGADGTLTSQRGNGPATRLIALGGDTFAFEQAPAQRIAFVVENGSAAAVEVSSPAGPQRTPRNPG
;
A
#
# COMPACT_ATOMS: atom_id res chain seq x y z
N MET A 1 1.38 69.31 28.34
CA MET A 1 1.61 68.85 29.73
C MET A 1 2.26 67.48 29.67
N ALA A 2 3.40 67.35 30.35
CA ALA A 2 4.11 66.15 30.81
C ALA A 2 4.23 64.91 29.90
N ALA A 3 5.49 64.65 29.53
CA ALA A 3 6.00 63.40 28.98
C ALA A 3 6.08 62.29 30.04
N MET A 4 5.97 61.04 29.62
CA MET A 4 6.67 59.93 30.28
C MET A 4 6.98 58.83 29.25
N ALA A 5 8.28 58.67 28.99
CA ALA A 5 8.85 57.60 28.18
C ALA A 5 9.07 56.36 29.06
N LEU A 6 8.75 55.17 28.55
CA LEU A 6 9.17 53.89 29.14
C LEU A 6 9.98 53.11 28.10
N ALA A 7 11.22 52.83 28.49
CA ALA A 7 12.22 52.10 27.74
C ALA A 7 11.87 50.60 27.69
N GLY A 8 12.17 49.98 26.53
CA GLY A 8 12.09 48.55 26.33
C GLY A 8 13.30 47.82 26.89
N SER A 9 13.04 46.67 27.51
CA SER A 9 14.06 45.69 27.89
C SER A 9 13.78 44.39 27.12
N THR A 10 14.66 44.07 26.18
CA THR A 10 14.69 42.79 25.45
C THR A 10 15.34 41.73 26.33
N ILE A 11 14.60 40.68 26.69
CA ILE A 11 15.15 39.48 27.33
C ILE A 11 15.78 38.62 26.24
N GLY A 12 17.10 38.49 26.26
CA GLY A 12 17.84 37.58 25.40
C GLY A 12 17.66 36.14 25.86
N ALA A 13 17.09 35.30 25.00
CA ALA A 13 17.05 33.86 25.20
C ALA A 13 18.44 33.28 24.89
N ALA A 14 19.13 32.80 25.93
CA ALA A 14 20.31 31.97 25.77
C ALA A 14 19.89 30.61 25.20
N SER A 15 20.29 30.34 23.96
CA SER A 15 20.21 29.01 23.37
C SER A 15 21.18 28.08 24.10
N ALA A 16 20.64 27.18 24.92
CA ALA A 16 21.37 26.00 25.35
C ALA A 16 21.47 25.08 24.14
N ALA A 17 22.66 24.97 23.55
CA ALA A 17 22.94 24.02 22.50
C ALA A 17 22.74 22.60 23.05
N GLU A 18 21.86 21.83 22.40
CA GLU A 18 21.75 20.40 22.60
C GLU A 18 23.13 19.75 22.38
N PRO A 19 23.57 18.82 23.24
CA PRO A 19 24.83 18.11 23.01
C PRO A 19 24.72 17.39 21.66
N ALA A 20 25.71 17.63 20.79
CA ALA A 20 25.81 16.95 19.52
C ALA A 20 25.73 15.42 19.74
N PRO A 21 24.97 14.69 18.91
CA PRO A 21 24.99 13.23 18.96
C PRO A 21 26.44 12.74 18.84
N PRO A 22 26.82 11.67 19.56
CA PRO A 22 28.17 11.12 19.44
C PRO A 22 28.46 10.88 17.96
N ALA A 23 29.56 11.42 17.46
CA ALA A 23 30.01 11.19 16.11
C ALA A 23 30.08 9.67 15.90
N ALA A 24 29.31 9.15 14.94
CA ALA A 24 29.39 7.77 14.52
C ALA A 24 30.86 7.49 14.19
N THR A 25 31.52 6.67 15.00
CA THR A 25 32.87 6.20 14.74
C THR A 25 32.86 5.55 13.36
N ALA A 26 33.69 6.07 12.44
CA ALA A 26 33.85 5.48 11.13
C ALA A 26 34.11 3.97 11.31
N PRO A 27 33.30 3.08 10.70
CA PRO A 27 33.47 1.67 10.94
C PRO A 27 34.85 1.23 10.43
N ASN A 28 35.54 0.45 11.26
CA ASN A 28 36.84 -0.14 10.97
C ASN A 28 36.88 -0.65 9.53
N ALA A 29 37.93 -0.30 8.79
CA ALA A 29 38.17 -0.80 7.44
C ALA A 29 38.22 -2.33 7.48
N VAL A 30 37.12 -2.98 7.08
CA VAL A 30 37.05 -4.43 6.95
C VAL A 30 37.43 -4.81 5.53
N ASP A 31 38.21 -5.88 5.38
CA ASP A 31 38.49 -6.46 4.07
C ASP A 31 37.17 -6.93 3.43
N ALA A 32 36.94 -6.52 2.18
CA ALA A 32 35.80 -6.95 1.38
C ALA A 32 35.67 -8.47 1.35
N ARG A 33 36.79 -9.18 1.30
CA ARG A 33 36.84 -10.64 1.31
C ARG A 33 36.16 -11.24 2.55
N THR A 34 36.36 -10.64 3.71
CA THR A 34 35.75 -11.10 4.96
C THR A 34 34.23 -10.98 4.94
N VAL A 35 33.70 -9.90 4.35
CA VAL A 35 32.25 -9.70 4.20
C VAL A 35 31.67 -10.70 3.22
N VAL A 36 32.32 -10.89 2.07
CA VAL A 36 31.86 -11.80 1.02
C VAL A 36 31.91 -13.25 1.48
N ASP A 37 32.96 -13.67 2.18
CA ASP A 37 33.05 -15.03 2.74
C ASP A 37 31.94 -15.30 3.77
N ALA A 38 31.57 -14.31 4.59
CA ALA A 38 30.42 -14.41 5.49
C ALA A 38 29.08 -14.53 4.73
N VAL A 39 28.88 -13.73 3.66
CA VAL A 39 27.70 -13.84 2.80
C VAL A 39 27.59 -15.23 2.17
N ARG A 40 28.70 -15.74 1.61
CA ARG A 40 28.78 -17.06 0.98
C ARG A 40 28.38 -18.16 1.94
N GLN A 41 28.87 -18.11 3.18
CA GLN A 41 28.49 -19.06 4.20
C GLN A 41 26.98 -18.99 4.50
N LEU A 42 26.44 -17.78 4.73
CA LEU A 42 25.03 -17.61 5.06
C LEU A 42 24.10 -18.11 3.95
N VAL A 43 24.34 -17.76 2.68
CA VAL A 43 23.47 -18.20 1.58
C VAL A 43 23.54 -19.71 1.38
N ARG A 44 24.70 -20.34 1.54
CA ARG A 44 24.82 -21.81 1.47
C ARG A 44 24.07 -22.48 2.61
N ASP A 45 24.27 -21.98 3.84
CA ASP A 45 23.86 -22.65 5.06
C ASP A 45 22.40 -22.34 5.44
N ARG A 46 21.83 -21.24 4.95
CA ARG A 46 20.50 -20.76 5.37
C ARG A 46 19.50 -20.53 4.24
N TYR A 47 19.93 -20.40 2.99
CA TYR A 47 18.98 -20.15 1.90
C TYR A 47 18.00 -21.32 1.74
N VAL A 48 16.71 -21.00 1.67
CA VAL A 48 15.60 -21.96 1.74
C VAL A 48 15.68 -23.07 0.67
N ILE A 49 16.10 -22.71 -0.56
CA ILE A 49 16.32 -23.68 -1.64
C ILE A 49 17.80 -24.08 -1.68
N ALA A 50 18.12 -25.30 -1.23
CA ALA A 50 19.51 -25.76 -1.06
C ALA A 50 20.36 -25.60 -2.34
N GLU A 51 19.81 -25.96 -3.50
CA GLU A 51 20.50 -25.87 -4.78
C GLU A 51 20.78 -24.42 -5.18
N THR A 52 19.85 -23.50 -4.87
CA THR A 52 20.04 -22.07 -5.12
C THR A 52 21.08 -21.48 -4.17
N GLY A 53 21.08 -21.87 -2.90
CA GLY A 53 22.10 -21.48 -1.92
C GLY A 53 23.51 -21.91 -2.35
N ALA A 54 23.65 -23.13 -2.87
CA ALA A 54 24.91 -23.62 -3.42
C ALA A 54 25.35 -22.84 -4.68
N ALA A 55 24.42 -22.51 -5.58
CA ALA A 55 24.70 -21.70 -6.76
C ALA A 55 25.13 -20.26 -6.40
N LEU A 56 24.52 -19.66 -5.37
CA LEU A 56 24.89 -18.35 -4.84
C LEU A 56 26.32 -18.34 -4.29
N ASP A 57 26.69 -19.32 -3.43
CA ASP A 57 28.07 -19.46 -2.93
C ASP A 57 29.08 -19.58 -4.08
N ALA A 58 28.79 -20.46 -5.06
CA ALA A 58 29.66 -20.66 -6.21
C ALA A 58 29.86 -19.39 -7.05
N ALA A 59 28.78 -18.62 -7.30
CA ALA A 59 28.86 -17.38 -8.06
C ALA A 59 29.67 -16.30 -7.33
N LEU A 60 29.44 -16.13 -6.03
CA LEU A 60 30.19 -15.19 -5.18
C LEU A 60 31.66 -15.59 -5.05
N ALA A 61 31.96 -16.88 -4.91
CA ALA A 61 33.33 -17.40 -4.88
C ALA A 61 34.08 -17.08 -6.18
N LYS A 62 33.42 -17.26 -7.34
CA LYS A 62 33.97 -16.94 -8.65
C LYS A 62 34.25 -15.45 -8.80
N ALA A 63 33.29 -14.59 -8.45
CA ALA A 63 33.45 -13.13 -8.52
C ALA A 63 34.60 -12.65 -7.61
N GLN A 64 34.71 -13.23 -6.41
CA GLN A 64 35.81 -12.94 -5.50
C GLN A 64 37.16 -13.36 -6.06
N ALA A 65 37.26 -14.54 -6.68
CA ALA A 65 38.50 -15.01 -7.30
C ALA A 65 38.95 -14.14 -8.49
N ASN A 66 37.99 -13.51 -9.20
CA ASN A 66 38.26 -12.57 -10.27
C ASN A 66 38.69 -11.17 -9.78
N GLY A 67 38.59 -10.90 -8.48
CA GLY A 67 38.91 -9.59 -7.90
C GLY A 67 37.77 -8.57 -8.00
N ASP A 68 36.53 -9.00 -8.31
CA ASP A 68 35.39 -8.11 -8.55
C ASP A 68 35.00 -7.25 -7.33
N PHE A 69 35.45 -7.64 -6.13
CA PHE A 69 35.20 -6.92 -4.88
C PHE A 69 36.43 -6.16 -4.34
N ALA A 70 37.58 -6.22 -5.03
CA ALA A 70 38.83 -5.67 -4.53
C ALA A 70 38.74 -4.14 -4.34
N GLY A 71 39.08 -3.67 -3.14
CA GLY A 71 39.06 -2.25 -2.80
C GLY A 71 37.66 -1.65 -2.57
N LEU A 72 36.58 -2.42 -2.72
CA LEU A 72 35.22 -1.96 -2.42
C LEU A 72 34.94 -2.01 -0.91
N SER A 73 34.12 -1.08 -0.43
CA SER A 73 33.66 -1.04 0.95
C SER A 73 32.27 -0.39 1.06
N GLY A 74 31.67 -0.52 2.24
CA GLY A 74 30.38 0.07 2.56
C GLY A 74 29.30 -0.25 1.53
N ARG A 75 28.57 0.79 1.12
CA ARG A 75 27.47 0.65 0.16
C ARG A 75 27.92 0.08 -1.20
N ALA A 76 29.10 0.44 -1.69
CA ALA A 76 29.61 -0.04 -2.98
C ALA A 76 29.86 -1.56 -2.96
N LEU A 77 30.39 -2.08 -1.85
CA LEU A 77 30.57 -3.52 -1.67
C LEU A 77 29.22 -4.26 -1.61
N ALA A 78 28.27 -3.74 -0.84
CA ALA A 78 26.92 -4.31 -0.76
C ALA A 78 26.23 -4.35 -2.14
N GLU A 79 26.34 -3.27 -2.93
CA GLU A 79 25.78 -3.21 -4.29
C GLU A 79 26.44 -4.21 -5.24
N ALA A 80 27.76 -4.39 -5.17
CA ALA A 80 28.47 -5.40 -5.96
C ALA A 80 28.05 -6.84 -5.59
N ILE A 81 27.95 -7.15 -4.30
CA ILE A 81 27.46 -8.45 -3.81
C ILE A 81 26.04 -8.72 -4.34
N ASN A 82 25.16 -7.72 -4.26
CA ASN A 82 23.80 -7.81 -4.80
C ASN A 82 23.75 -8.05 -6.31
N GLY A 83 24.66 -7.42 -7.07
CA GLY A 83 24.77 -7.65 -8.51
C GLY A 83 25.04 -9.12 -8.83
N VAL A 84 25.94 -9.76 -8.09
CA VAL A 84 26.23 -11.19 -8.25
C VAL A 84 25.05 -12.05 -7.84
N MET A 85 24.43 -11.81 -6.68
CA MET A 85 23.28 -12.60 -6.22
C MET A 85 22.09 -12.54 -7.19
N ARG A 86 21.78 -11.35 -7.73
CA ARG A 86 20.69 -11.16 -8.72
C ARG A 86 20.94 -11.88 -10.04
N SER A 87 22.19 -12.16 -10.39
CA SER A 87 22.51 -12.98 -11.58
C SER A 87 22.14 -14.45 -11.42
N VAL A 88 21.96 -14.92 -10.17
CA VAL A 88 21.63 -16.31 -9.84
C VAL A 88 20.14 -16.49 -9.60
N THR A 89 19.50 -15.56 -8.88
CA THR A 89 18.08 -15.65 -8.51
C THR A 89 17.42 -14.27 -8.54
N PRO A 90 16.17 -14.16 -9.03
CA PRO A 90 15.38 -12.92 -8.98
C PRO A 90 14.69 -12.69 -7.62
N ASP A 91 15.06 -13.44 -6.58
CA ASP A 91 14.51 -13.34 -5.22
C ASP A 91 14.61 -11.90 -4.68
N GLY A 92 13.45 -11.30 -4.40
CA GLY A 92 13.33 -9.92 -3.93
C GLY A 92 13.63 -9.71 -2.44
N HIS A 93 13.69 -10.78 -1.65
CA HIS A 93 14.04 -10.74 -0.23
C HIS A 93 15.53 -10.93 0.02
N LEU A 94 16.28 -11.50 -0.92
CA LEU A 94 17.73 -11.67 -0.82
C LEU A 94 18.46 -10.36 -1.13
N GLY A 95 19.22 -9.84 -0.16
CA GLY A 95 20.00 -8.62 -0.40
C GLY A 95 20.93 -8.21 0.73
N ALA A 96 22.13 -7.75 0.38
CA ALA A 96 23.08 -7.10 1.28
C ALA A 96 22.86 -5.59 1.32
N SER A 97 23.08 -4.98 2.48
CA SER A 97 23.06 -3.52 2.66
C SER A 97 24.16 -3.07 3.62
N TYR A 98 24.41 -1.76 3.63
CA TYR A 98 25.34 -1.13 4.55
C TYR A 98 24.60 -0.18 5.47
N ASP A 99 24.52 -0.57 6.74
CA ASP A 99 23.92 0.21 7.83
C ASP A 99 24.68 -0.15 9.10
N PRO A 100 25.73 0.61 9.46
CA PRO A 100 26.60 0.26 10.58
C PRO A 100 25.89 0.30 11.93
N VAL A 101 24.86 1.14 12.07
CA VAL A 101 24.08 1.23 13.31
C VAL A 101 23.23 -0.02 13.47
N ARG A 102 22.43 -0.36 12.44
CA ARG A 102 21.56 -1.53 12.47
C ARG A 102 22.35 -2.85 12.51
N SER A 103 23.48 -2.91 11.81
CA SER A 103 24.38 -4.06 11.85
C SER A 103 24.96 -4.27 13.25
N ALA A 104 25.41 -3.21 13.92
CA ALA A 104 25.92 -3.28 15.28
C ALA A 104 24.83 -3.67 16.29
N ASP A 105 23.64 -3.10 16.15
CA ASP A 105 22.47 -3.45 16.96
C ASP A 105 22.12 -4.94 16.81
N LEU A 106 22.03 -5.42 15.57
CA LEU A 106 21.77 -6.83 15.30
C LEU A 106 22.87 -7.74 15.85
N ALA A 107 24.14 -7.36 15.72
CA ALA A 107 25.26 -8.10 16.29
C ALA A 107 25.20 -8.18 17.83
N ALA A 108 24.70 -7.13 18.49
CA ALA A 108 24.53 -7.11 19.95
C ALA A 108 23.39 -8.03 20.44
N HIS A 109 22.41 -8.31 19.59
CA HIS A 109 21.22 -9.12 19.90
C HIS A 109 21.25 -10.50 19.22
N GLY A 110 22.42 -11.15 19.17
CA GLY A 110 22.55 -12.53 18.67
C GLY A 110 22.87 -12.67 17.18
N GLY A 111 23.01 -11.57 16.45
CA GLY A 111 23.56 -11.55 15.08
C GLY A 111 22.60 -11.98 13.96
N ALA A 112 21.39 -12.42 14.32
CA ALA A 112 20.32 -12.77 13.39
C ALA A 112 18.97 -12.39 13.99
N PHE A 113 18.05 -11.89 13.16
CA PHE A 113 16.68 -11.66 13.57
C PHE A 113 15.73 -11.97 12.41
N ALA A 114 14.65 -12.71 12.68
CA ALA A 114 13.46 -12.63 11.86
C ALA A 114 12.88 -11.23 12.08
N GLY A 115 12.41 -10.56 11.03
CA GLY A 115 11.97 -9.16 11.06
C GLY A 115 10.97 -8.77 12.17
N GLU A 116 10.44 -9.76 12.90
CA GLU A 116 9.19 -9.77 13.65
C GLU A 116 9.39 -10.10 15.15
N ASP A 117 10.48 -10.76 15.55
CA ASP A 117 10.58 -11.37 16.90
C ASP A 117 11.10 -10.44 18.02
N GLU A 118 11.78 -9.34 17.69
CA GLU A 118 12.24 -8.37 18.70
C GLU A 118 12.20 -6.93 18.17
N LEU A 119 11.11 -6.23 18.47
CA LEU A 119 10.96 -4.83 18.08
C LEU A 119 11.84 -3.92 18.94
N THR A 120 12.77 -3.21 18.30
CA THR A 120 13.55 -2.17 18.98
C THR A 120 12.66 -1.02 19.45
N PRO A 121 13.05 -0.23 20.47
CA PRO A 121 12.29 0.96 20.88
C PRO A 121 12.02 1.96 19.75
N ALA A 122 12.95 2.08 18.80
CA ALA A 122 12.78 2.92 17.62
C ALA A 122 11.70 2.37 16.66
N MET A 123 11.66 1.05 16.46
CA MET A 123 10.62 0.39 15.67
C MET A 123 9.24 0.54 16.32
N ILE A 124 9.12 0.29 17.63
CA ILE A 124 7.89 0.49 18.39
C ILE A 124 7.38 1.92 18.22
N ARG A 125 8.28 2.91 18.37
CA ARG A 125 7.93 4.33 18.16
C ARG A 125 7.46 4.60 16.73
N MET A 126 8.09 4.00 15.72
CA MET A 126 7.72 4.16 14.31
C MET A 126 6.36 3.53 13.99
N ILE A 127 6.06 2.36 14.56
CA ILE A 127 4.76 1.69 14.45
C ILE A 127 3.67 2.60 15.00
N ALA A 128 3.86 3.14 16.21
CA ALA A 128 2.92 4.07 16.83
C ALA A 128 2.71 5.35 16.00
N LEU A 129 3.80 5.99 15.54
CA LEU A 129 3.74 7.24 14.76
C LEU A 129 3.05 7.07 13.40
N ASN A 130 3.14 5.88 12.80
CA ASN A 130 2.52 5.58 11.51
C ASN A 130 1.15 4.91 11.62
N ASN A 131 0.56 4.86 12.83
CA ASN A 131 -0.70 4.17 13.09
C ASN A 131 -0.70 2.72 12.56
N ALA A 132 0.42 2.02 12.79
CA ALA A 132 0.66 0.65 12.34
C ALA A 132 0.40 0.41 10.84
N GLY A 133 0.59 1.43 10.01
CA GLY A 133 0.40 1.32 8.57
C GLY A 133 -1.01 1.66 8.06
N PHE A 134 -1.98 1.91 8.93
CA PHE A 134 -3.33 2.35 8.57
C PHE A 134 -3.35 3.87 8.33
N ARG A 135 -3.26 4.29 7.06
CA ARG A 135 -3.01 5.68 6.66
C ARG A 135 -4.28 6.51 6.45
N ARG A 136 -5.37 5.88 6.03
CA ARG A 136 -6.64 6.56 5.71
C ARG A 136 -7.80 5.61 5.94
N MET A 137 -8.88 6.11 6.52
CA MET A 137 -10.17 5.43 6.64
C MET A 137 -11.26 6.37 6.14
N GLU A 138 -12.15 5.90 5.29
CA GLU A 138 -13.15 6.74 4.64
C GLU A 138 -14.46 6.01 4.35
N VAL A 139 -15.57 6.75 4.42
CA VAL A 139 -16.88 6.29 3.96
C VAL A 139 -17.14 6.89 2.60
N LEU A 140 -17.04 6.06 1.57
CA LEU A 140 -17.29 6.44 0.19
C LEU A 140 -18.79 6.35 -0.13
N PRO A 141 -19.27 7.05 -1.18
CA PRO A 141 -20.66 6.95 -1.65
C PRO A 141 -21.12 5.49 -1.82
N GLY A 142 -22.34 5.20 -1.37
CA GLY A 142 -22.87 3.83 -1.29
C GLY A 142 -22.55 3.10 0.02
N ASN A 143 -22.06 3.80 1.06
CA ASN A 143 -21.64 3.23 2.35
C ASN A 143 -20.54 2.16 2.17
N ILE A 144 -19.59 2.43 1.27
CA ILE A 144 -18.40 1.60 1.07
C ILE A 144 -17.34 2.07 2.06
N ARG A 145 -16.84 1.17 2.91
CA ARG A 145 -15.76 1.47 3.86
C ARG A 145 -14.42 1.21 3.19
N TYR A 146 -13.60 2.24 3.11
CA TYR A 146 -12.27 2.19 2.53
C TYR A 146 -11.19 2.32 3.61
N VAL A 147 -10.16 1.48 3.52
CA VAL A 147 -8.96 1.54 4.37
C VAL A 147 -7.72 1.49 3.48
N ASP A 148 -6.80 2.46 3.67
CA ASP A 148 -5.44 2.43 3.10
C ASP A 148 -4.48 1.82 4.13
N HIS A 149 -3.92 0.65 3.83
CA HIS A 149 -3.09 -0.13 4.72
C HIS A 149 -1.76 -0.49 4.04
N THR A 150 -0.65 -0.15 4.70
CA THR A 150 0.68 -0.09 4.05
C THR A 150 1.74 -0.99 4.66
N VAL A 151 1.52 -1.53 5.86
CA VAL A 151 2.41 -2.49 6.52
C VAL A 151 1.62 -3.29 7.54
N PHE A 152 1.80 -4.61 7.59
CA PHE A 152 1.30 -5.48 8.64
C PHE A 152 2.18 -5.39 9.89
N ALA A 153 2.11 -4.29 10.64
CA ALA A 153 2.82 -4.18 11.91
C ALA A 153 2.11 -5.01 13.00
N TRP A 154 2.89 -5.65 13.88
CA TRP A 154 2.38 -6.46 15.00
C TRP A 154 3.30 -6.39 16.22
N GLY A 155 2.89 -7.00 17.34
CA GLY A 155 3.73 -7.18 18.53
C GLY A 155 3.72 -6.00 19.50
N THR A 156 2.90 -4.97 19.28
CA THR A 156 2.67 -3.88 20.25
C THR A 156 1.18 -3.62 20.47
N PRO A 157 0.77 -3.15 21.66
CA PRO A 157 -0.62 -2.78 21.92
C PRO A 157 -1.19 -1.78 20.91
N GLU A 158 -0.36 -0.84 20.42
CA GLU A 158 -0.75 0.14 19.40
C GLU A 158 -1.03 -0.52 18.05
N SER A 159 -0.20 -1.48 17.63
CA SER A 159 -0.41 -2.20 16.37
C SER A 159 -1.67 -3.06 16.37
N GLU A 160 -1.91 -3.80 17.46
CA GLU A 160 -3.09 -4.63 17.64
C GLU A 160 -4.37 -3.77 17.71
N SER A 161 -4.31 -2.66 18.44
CA SER A 161 -5.43 -1.71 18.55
C SER A 161 -5.74 -1.03 17.22
N ALA A 162 -4.73 -0.66 16.45
CA ALA A 162 -4.93 -0.04 15.13
C ALA A 162 -5.65 -0.99 14.17
N LEU A 163 -5.24 -2.27 14.13
CA LEU A 163 -5.93 -3.30 13.34
C LEU A 163 -7.36 -3.50 13.83
N ALA A 164 -7.58 -3.67 15.13
CA ALA A 164 -8.92 -3.84 15.70
C ALA A 164 -9.85 -2.67 15.37
N ASN A 165 -9.36 -1.43 15.48
CA ASN A 165 -10.12 -0.21 15.14
C ASN A 165 -10.46 -0.14 13.64
N ALA A 166 -9.53 -0.52 12.76
CA ALA A 166 -9.79 -0.59 11.33
C ALA A 166 -10.89 -1.64 11.03
N MET A 167 -10.82 -2.81 11.66
CA MET A 167 -11.83 -3.85 11.48
C MET A 167 -13.21 -3.42 11.99
N GLU A 168 -13.28 -2.73 13.13
CA GLU A 168 -14.54 -2.16 13.65
C GLU A 168 -15.10 -1.09 12.70
N PHE A 169 -14.26 -0.23 12.12
CA PHE A 169 -14.68 0.73 11.11
C PHE A 169 -15.26 0.04 9.86
N LEU A 170 -14.61 -1.03 9.38
CA LEU A 170 -15.05 -1.80 8.22
C LEU A 170 -16.38 -2.50 8.44
N ARG A 171 -16.68 -2.92 9.68
CA ARG A 171 -17.93 -3.60 10.07
C ARG A 171 -19.20 -2.83 9.67
N GLY A 172 -19.16 -1.51 9.75
CA GLY A 172 -20.28 -0.62 9.42
C GLY A 172 -20.57 -0.45 7.92
N GLY A 173 -19.73 -1.00 7.04
CA GLY A 173 -19.88 -0.89 5.59
C GLY A 173 -20.90 -1.84 4.99
N SER A 174 -21.61 -1.37 3.97
CA SER A 174 -22.40 -2.22 3.07
C SER A 174 -21.48 -3.00 2.11
N ALA A 175 -20.32 -2.42 1.79
CA ALA A 175 -19.19 -3.08 1.13
C ALA A 175 -17.85 -2.54 1.69
N ILE A 176 -16.78 -3.28 1.45
CA ILE A 176 -15.43 -2.99 1.98
C ILE A 176 -14.43 -2.92 0.83
N ILE A 177 -13.54 -1.93 0.87
CA ILE A 177 -12.34 -1.84 0.04
C ILE A 177 -11.13 -1.73 0.96
N ILE A 178 -10.19 -2.66 0.84
CA ILE A 178 -8.90 -2.65 1.52
C ILE A 178 -7.84 -2.35 0.47
N ASP A 179 -7.15 -1.23 0.60
CA ASP A 179 -6.11 -0.83 -0.34
C ASP A 179 -4.74 -1.32 0.13
N HIS A 180 -4.24 -2.37 -0.53
CA HIS A 180 -2.90 -2.93 -0.34
C HIS A 180 -1.97 -2.60 -1.51
N ARG A 181 -2.30 -1.64 -2.38
CA ARG A 181 -1.44 -1.25 -3.53
C ARG A 181 -0.06 -0.80 -3.08
N ARG A 182 0.12 -0.35 -1.85
CA ARG A 182 1.40 0.06 -1.26
C ARG A 182 1.81 -0.79 -0.06
N MET A 183 1.22 -1.97 0.10
CA MET A 183 1.52 -2.89 1.20
C MET A 183 2.90 -3.52 1.02
N GLY A 184 3.85 -3.16 1.89
CA GLY A 184 5.25 -3.58 1.77
C GLY A 184 5.60 -4.90 2.45
N GLY A 185 4.66 -5.52 3.18
CA GLY A 185 4.90 -6.72 3.99
C GLY A 185 4.60 -6.45 5.47
N GLY A 186 5.24 -7.21 6.36
CA GLY A 186 5.05 -7.15 7.81
C GLY A 186 4.90 -8.55 8.40
N ALA A 187 4.33 -8.62 9.60
CA ALA A 187 4.24 -9.83 10.40
C ALA A 187 3.11 -10.76 9.97
N ALA A 188 3.41 -12.06 9.90
CA ALA A 188 2.44 -13.10 9.55
C ALA A 188 1.28 -13.16 10.57
N GLU A 189 1.53 -12.85 11.84
CA GLU A 189 0.52 -12.82 12.89
C GLU A 189 -0.51 -11.71 12.65
N ALA A 190 -0.09 -10.54 12.15
CA ALA A 190 -1.04 -9.48 11.79
C ALA A 190 -1.89 -9.88 10.57
N VAL A 191 -1.31 -10.63 9.62
CA VAL A 191 -2.07 -11.21 8.50
C VAL A 191 -3.11 -12.20 9.02
N ALA A 192 -2.71 -13.11 9.91
CA ALA A 192 -3.60 -14.08 10.52
C ALA A 192 -4.72 -13.40 11.33
N ALA A 193 -4.39 -12.38 12.13
CA ALA A 193 -5.35 -11.58 12.88
C ALA A 193 -6.36 -10.90 11.96
N MET A 194 -5.92 -10.29 10.86
CA MET A 194 -6.82 -9.69 9.87
C MET A 194 -7.69 -10.73 9.15
N ALA A 195 -7.10 -11.86 8.73
CA ALA A 195 -7.79 -12.95 8.06
C ALA A 195 -8.89 -13.57 8.94
N SER A 196 -8.69 -13.59 10.25
CA SER A 196 -9.62 -14.17 11.23
C SER A 196 -10.99 -13.49 11.26
N TYR A 197 -11.13 -12.26 10.76
CA TYR A 197 -12.43 -11.61 10.58
C TYR A 197 -13.23 -12.19 9.39
N PHE A 198 -12.58 -12.89 8.46
CA PHE A 198 -13.20 -13.35 7.21
C PHE A 198 -13.37 -14.87 7.11
N VAL A 199 -12.65 -15.65 7.93
CA VAL A 199 -12.70 -17.12 7.95
C VAL A 199 -13.04 -17.64 9.35
N PRO A 200 -13.55 -18.89 9.48
CA PRO A 200 -13.78 -19.50 10.79
C PRO A 200 -12.49 -19.56 11.63
N GLU A 201 -12.62 -19.50 12.96
CA GLU A 201 -11.51 -19.75 13.90
C GLU A 201 -10.90 -21.15 13.68
N GLY A 202 -9.58 -21.25 13.82
CA GLY A 202 -8.84 -22.51 13.65
C GLY A 202 -8.67 -22.94 12.18
N THR A 203 -8.97 -22.06 11.22
CA THR A 203 -8.72 -22.33 9.80
C THR A 203 -7.21 -22.30 9.55
N PRO A 204 -6.60 -23.37 8.99
CA PRO A 204 -5.20 -23.34 8.59
C PRO A 204 -4.97 -22.32 7.47
N LEU A 205 -4.01 -21.42 7.67
CA LEU A 205 -3.73 -20.28 6.80
C LEU A 205 -2.51 -20.57 5.92
N MET A 206 -1.32 -20.53 6.51
CA MET A 206 -0.06 -20.77 5.83
C MET A 206 0.70 -21.93 6.44
N ARG A 207 1.51 -22.58 5.60
CA ARG A 207 2.56 -23.51 5.99
C ARG A 207 3.90 -22.84 5.71
N PHE A 208 4.71 -22.66 6.74
CA PHE A 208 6.06 -22.12 6.63
C PHE A 208 7.06 -23.27 6.66
N GLN A 209 7.80 -23.45 5.56
CA GLN A 209 8.76 -24.52 5.40
C GLN A 209 10.18 -23.97 5.50
N THR A 210 10.83 -24.20 6.64
CA THR A 210 12.26 -23.98 6.82
C THR A 210 13.03 -25.23 6.38
N ARG A 211 14.24 -25.03 5.84
CA ARG A 211 15.06 -26.15 5.34
C ARG A 211 15.51 -27.07 6.47
N GLY A 212 15.13 -28.34 6.40
CA GLY A 212 15.53 -29.37 7.36
C GLY A 212 14.72 -29.38 8.66
N GLU A 213 13.64 -28.60 8.71
CA GLU A 213 12.73 -28.51 9.86
C GLU A 213 11.33 -28.97 9.45
N GLU A 214 10.55 -29.39 10.44
CA GLU A 214 9.13 -29.67 10.22
C GLU A 214 8.38 -28.36 9.93
N PRO A 215 7.50 -28.32 8.92
CA PRO A 215 6.80 -27.09 8.58
C PRO A 215 5.83 -26.64 9.68
N GLU A 216 5.92 -25.36 10.03
CA GLU A 216 4.99 -24.69 10.94
C GLU A 216 3.72 -24.30 10.19
N VAL A 217 2.57 -24.34 10.89
CA VAL A 217 1.27 -23.99 10.29
C VAL A 217 0.63 -22.88 11.12
N SER A 218 0.38 -21.74 10.48
CA SER A 218 -0.42 -20.67 11.07
C SER A 218 -1.91 -20.98 10.94
N VAL A 219 -2.69 -20.52 11.93
CA VAL A 219 -4.13 -20.71 11.99
C VAL A 219 -4.81 -19.37 12.29
N SER A 220 -6.03 -19.19 11.79
CA SER A 220 -6.87 -18.07 12.21
C SER A 220 -7.24 -18.19 13.69
N GLY A 221 -7.27 -17.06 14.37
CA GLY A 221 -7.72 -16.94 15.75
C GLY A 221 -9.21 -16.59 15.86
N ALA A 222 -9.66 -16.37 17.10
CA ALA A 222 -10.99 -15.84 17.38
C ALA A 222 -11.07 -14.35 17.00
N ALA A 223 -12.12 -13.97 16.28
CA ALA A 223 -12.45 -12.56 16.00
C ALA A 223 -13.71 -12.14 16.77
N PRO A 224 -13.80 -10.88 17.24
CA PRO A 224 -14.96 -10.39 18.01
C PRO A 224 -16.25 -10.35 17.19
N PHE A 225 -16.14 -10.36 15.86
CA PHE A 225 -17.24 -10.46 14.92
C PHE A 225 -16.73 -10.98 13.58
N SER A 226 -17.64 -11.47 12.74
CA SER A 226 -17.32 -11.89 11.38
C SER A 226 -17.72 -10.82 10.35
N LEU A 227 -16.87 -10.65 9.35
CA LEU A 227 -17.13 -9.91 8.11
C LEU A 227 -17.40 -10.85 6.92
N ALA A 228 -17.44 -12.16 7.15
CA ALA A 228 -17.76 -13.13 6.11
C ALA A 228 -19.11 -12.81 5.46
N GLY A 229 -19.18 -12.96 4.14
CA GLY A 229 -20.38 -12.70 3.33
C GLY A 229 -20.61 -11.24 2.96
N LYS A 230 -19.85 -10.28 3.48
CA LYS A 230 -19.87 -8.90 2.95
C LYS A 230 -19.18 -8.84 1.58
N PRO A 231 -19.59 -7.94 0.67
CA PRO A 231 -18.80 -7.63 -0.51
C PRO A 231 -17.47 -6.98 -0.10
N VAL A 232 -16.36 -7.67 -0.34
CA VAL A 232 -15.01 -7.20 0.00
C VAL A 232 -14.14 -7.19 -1.26
N PHE A 233 -13.37 -6.12 -1.42
CA PHE A 233 -12.41 -5.93 -2.50
C PHE A 233 -11.06 -5.55 -1.92
N VAL A 234 -9.99 -6.15 -2.43
CA VAL A 234 -8.62 -5.84 -2.01
C VAL A 234 -7.86 -5.32 -3.21
N LEU A 235 -7.32 -4.11 -3.09
CA LEU A 235 -6.56 -3.48 -4.16
C LEU A 235 -5.11 -3.95 -4.09
N THR A 236 -4.56 -4.34 -5.24
CA THR A 236 -3.19 -4.86 -5.36
C THR A 236 -2.45 -4.12 -6.46
N SER A 237 -1.13 -4.02 -6.32
CA SER A 237 -0.25 -3.51 -7.36
C SER A 237 1.03 -4.35 -7.43
N SER A 238 1.89 -4.07 -8.42
CA SER A 238 3.23 -4.67 -8.47
C SER A 238 4.12 -4.34 -7.24
N ARG A 239 3.69 -3.42 -6.36
CA ARG A 239 4.37 -3.07 -5.10
C ARG A 239 3.78 -3.79 -3.89
N THR A 240 2.65 -4.47 -4.01
CA THR A 240 2.13 -5.35 -2.95
C THR A 240 3.11 -6.51 -2.79
N PHE A 241 3.68 -6.67 -1.61
CA PHE A 241 4.79 -7.60 -1.39
C PHE A 241 4.71 -8.34 -0.06
N SER A 242 5.32 -9.53 0.03
CA SER A 242 5.51 -10.28 1.27
C SER A 242 4.18 -10.57 1.99
N ALA A 243 4.00 -10.19 3.26
CA ALA A 243 2.75 -10.35 4.01
C ALA A 243 1.50 -9.75 3.30
N GLY A 244 1.67 -8.73 2.45
CA GLY A 244 0.60 -8.24 1.59
C GLY A 244 0.11 -9.26 0.59
N GLU A 245 1.03 -10.07 0.07
CA GLU A 245 0.76 -11.18 -0.85
C GLU A 245 0.24 -12.41 -0.11
N GLU A 246 0.65 -12.64 1.13
CA GLU A 246 0.04 -13.67 1.99
C GLU A 246 -1.46 -13.41 2.17
N PHE A 247 -1.83 -12.18 2.53
CA PHE A 247 -3.25 -11.82 2.62
C PHE A 247 -3.97 -11.95 1.27
N ALA A 248 -3.31 -11.58 0.16
CA ALA A 248 -3.87 -11.77 -1.18
C ALA A 248 -4.06 -13.27 -1.54
N ALA A 249 -3.14 -14.13 -1.11
CA ALA A 249 -3.24 -15.58 -1.27
C ALA A 249 -4.43 -16.14 -0.47
N HIS A 250 -4.68 -15.63 0.74
CA HIS A 250 -5.89 -15.97 1.50
C HIS A 250 -7.17 -15.53 0.79
N VAL A 251 -7.18 -14.32 0.21
CA VAL A 251 -8.32 -13.83 -0.57
C VAL A 251 -8.62 -14.78 -1.73
N ASP A 252 -7.61 -15.14 -2.52
CA ASP A 252 -7.76 -16.04 -3.68
C ASP A 252 -8.19 -17.45 -3.24
N ALA A 253 -7.53 -18.01 -2.23
CA ALA A 253 -7.76 -19.39 -1.82
C ALA A 253 -9.05 -19.61 -1.02
N PHE A 254 -9.50 -18.63 -0.23
CA PHE A 254 -10.73 -18.73 0.56
C PHE A 254 -11.94 -18.06 -0.12
N GLY A 255 -11.71 -17.13 -1.04
CA GLY A 255 -12.78 -16.49 -1.81
C GLY A 255 -13.67 -15.53 -1.03
N PHE A 256 -13.18 -14.98 0.10
CA PHE A 256 -13.95 -14.03 0.91
C PHE A 256 -13.94 -12.59 0.35
N ALA A 257 -13.05 -12.31 -0.61
CA ALA A 257 -12.96 -11.01 -1.29
C ALA A 257 -12.57 -11.20 -2.77
N LYS A 258 -12.59 -10.11 -3.54
CA LYS A 258 -12.03 -10.06 -4.90
C LYS A 258 -10.77 -9.20 -4.94
N LEU A 259 -9.71 -9.71 -5.55
CA LEU A 259 -8.51 -8.94 -5.86
C LEU A 259 -8.74 -8.07 -7.10
N VAL A 260 -8.41 -6.78 -7.00
CA VAL A 260 -8.56 -5.80 -8.09
C VAL A 260 -7.25 -5.02 -8.25
N GLY A 261 -6.73 -4.92 -9.46
CA GLY A 261 -5.49 -4.17 -9.74
C GLY A 261 -4.50 -4.95 -10.59
N GLU A 262 -3.23 -4.96 -10.18
CA GLU A 262 -2.12 -5.62 -10.89
C GLU A 262 -1.66 -6.87 -10.15
N THR A 263 -0.94 -7.76 -10.84
CA THR A 263 -0.23 -8.87 -10.18
C THR A 263 0.78 -8.34 -9.17
N THR A 264 0.84 -8.98 -8.00
CA THR A 264 1.73 -8.60 -6.90
C THR A 264 3.21 -8.87 -7.20
N GLY A 265 4.12 -8.40 -6.34
CA GLY A 265 5.55 -8.36 -6.64
C GLY A 265 6.31 -9.70 -6.58
N GLY A 266 5.74 -10.74 -5.98
CA GLY A 266 6.29 -12.10 -5.99
C GLY A 266 7.33 -12.40 -4.91
N GLY A 267 7.20 -11.86 -3.70
CA GLY A 267 8.03 -12.20 -2.53
C GLY A 267 7.32 -13.21 -1.65
N GLY A 268 7.44 -14.50 -1.97
CA GLY A 268 6.78 -15.61 -1.25
C GLY A 268 7.71 -16.42 -0.35
N PHE A 269 8.98 -16.06 -0.28
CA PHE A 269 9.86 -16.51 0.79
C PHE A 269 9.78 -15.59 2.01
N ASN A 270 10.09 -16.13 3.18
CA ASN A 270 10.34 -15.36 4.39
C ASN A 270 11.84 -15.23 4.58
N ASN A 271 12.26 -14.08 5.11
CA ASN A 271 13.65 -13.73 5.27
C ASN A 271 14.02 -13.45 6.71
N MET A 272 15.28 -13.75 7.01
CA MET A 272 15.95 -13.29 8.22
C MET A 272 17.07 -12.33 7.84
N PHE A 273 17.34 -11.37 8.71
CA PHE A 273 18.48 -10.48 8.58
C PHE A 273 19.63 -10.97 9.44
N PHE A 274 20.84 -10.87 8.92
CA PHE A 274 22.08 -11.27 9.58
C PHE A 274 23.08 -10.12 9.58
N ALA A 275 23.73 -9.90 10.71
CA ALA A 275 24.81 -8.93 10.81
C ALA A 275 26.03 -9.45 10.04
N LEU A 276 26.71 -8.56 9.32
CA LEU A 276 27.95 -8.84 8.62
C LEU A 276 29.07 -7.91 9.11
N PRO A 277 30.34 -8.33 8.95
CA PRO A 277 31.49 -7.52 9.34
C PRO A 277 31.50 -6.11 8.72
N GLY A 278 32.07 -5.14 9.46
CA GLY A 278 32.30 -3.77 8.99
C GLY A 278 31.04 -2.94 8.76
N GLY A 279 29.93 -3.25 9.43
CA GLY A 279 28.69 -2.48 9.35
C GLY A 279 27.76 -2.87 8.19
N HIS A 280 28.01 -4.02 7.57
CA HIS A 280 27.12 -4.60 6.57
C HIS A 280 26.05 -5.47 7.26
N LEU A 281 24.98 -5.76 6.54
CA LEU A 281 24.02 -6.78 6.92
C LEU A 281 23.48 -7.45 5.65
N ILE A 282 22.90 -8.63 5.78
CA ILE A 282 22.27 -9.34 4.68
C ILE A 282 20.90 -9.87 5.09
N SER A 283 19.93 -9.72 4.22
CA SER A 283 18.66 -10.42 4.26
C SER A 283 18.76 -11.70 3.45
N VAL A 284 18.43 -12.85 4.06
CA VAL A 284 18.47 -14.17 3.42
C VAL A 284 17.11 -14.84 3.58
N SER A 285 16.56 -15.33 2.47
CA SER A 285 15.33 -16.13 2.44
C SER A 285 15.56 -17.48 3.12
N THR A 286 15.00 -17.69 4.31
CA THR A 286 15.25 -18.88 5.16
C THR A 286 14.09 -19.87 5.18
N SER A 287 12.87 -19.43 4.87
CA SER A 287 11.72 -20.31 4.77
C SER A 287 10.79 -19.94 3.61
N GLN A 288 9.96 -20.89 3.20
CA GLN A 288 8.98 -20.72 2.13
C GLN A 288 7.57 -20.71 2.69
N ALA A 289 6.76 -19.74 2.27
CA ALA A 289 5.36 -19.67 2.61
C ALA A 289 4.53 -20.41 1.54
N LEU A 290 3.78 -21.44 1.97
CA LEU A 290 2.87 -22.23 1.14
C LEU A 290 1.46 -22.17 1.70
N HIS A 291 0.47 -21.80 0.89
CA HIS A 291 -0.90 -21.69 1.37
C HIS A 291 -1.44 -23.05 1.84
N ALA A 292 -1.91 -23.14 3.09
CA ALA A 292 -2.21 -24.43 3.72
C ALA A 292 -3.30 -25.23 2.98
N ARG A 293 -4.27 -24.53 2.37
CA ARG A 293 -5.35 -25.15 1.57
C ARG A 293 -4.92 -25.61 0.18
N THR A 294 -4.05 -24.85 -0.50
CA THR A 294 -3.77 -25.07 -1.94
C THR A 294 -2.40 -25.71 -2.18
N GLY A 295 -1.51 -25.68 -1.19
CA GLY A 295 -0.12 -26.12 -1.29
C GLY A 295 0.75 -25.23 -2.18
N LYS A 296 0.25 -24.07 -2.63
CA LYS A 296 0.95 -23.19 -3.57
C LYS A 296 1.67 -22.05 -2.84
N GLY A 297 2.86 -21.71 -3.31
CA GLY A 297 3.53 -20.43 -3.02
C GLY A 297 3.38 -19.44 -4.19
N TRP A 298 3.87 -18.22 -4.01
CA TRP A 298 3.79 -17.13 -5.00
C TRP A 298 5.14 -16.48 -5.33
N GLU A 299 6.23 -17.03 -4.79
CA GLU A 299 7.58 -16.55 -5.04
C GLU A 299 7.84 -16.45 -6.56
N ARG A 300 8.29 -15.27 -7.00
CA ARG A 300 8.54 -14.83 -8.38
C ARG A 300 7.32 -14.68 -9.29
N THR A 301 6.18 -15.28 -8.96
CA THR A 301 4.97 -15.20 -9.79
C THR A 301 4.02 -14.11 -9.34
N GLY A 302 4.04 -13.79 -8.04
CA GLY A 302 3.01 -12.99 -7.39
C GLY A 302 1.65 -13.70 -7.38
N ILE A 303 0.65 -12.96 -6.91
CA ILE A 303 -0.77 -13.31 -6.89
C ILE A 303 -1.46 -12.48 -7.97
N ALA A 304 -2.12 -13.15 -8.91
CA ALA A 304 -2.86 -12.49 -9.96
C ALA A 304 -4.20 -11.96 -9.43
N PRO A 305 -4.65 -10.77 -9.87
CA PRO A 305 -5.94 -10.21 -9.48
C PRO A 305 -7.09 -10.91 -10.21
N ALA A 306 -8.25 -11.01 -9.56
CA ALA A 306 -9.47 -11.48 -10.21
C ALA A 306 -10.02 -10.47 -11.24
N VAL A 307 -9.76 -9.17 -11.01
CA VAL A 307 -10.09 -8.09 -11.94
C VAL A 307 -8.82 -7.30 -12.24
N ALA A 308 -8.19 -7.61 -13.37
CA ALA A 308 -6.96 -6.96 -13.80
C ALA A 308 -7.22 -5.55 -14.36
N VAL A 309 -6.63 -4.54 -13.73
CA VAL A 309 -6.63 -3.13 -14.17
C VAL A 309 -5.35 -2.45 -13.69
N PRO A 310 -4.85 -1.41 -14.37
CA PRO A 310 -3.72 -0.61 -13.86
C PRO A 310 -3.98 -0.07 -12.44
N GLN A 311 -2.92 0.05 -11.63
CA GLN A 311 -3.07 0.42 -10.22
C GLN A 311 -3.77 1.77 -9.99
N ASP A 312 -3.64 2.72 -10.94
CA ASP A 312 -4.28 4.04 -10.91
C ASP A 312 -5.79 3.99 -11.20
N ARG A 313 -6.32 2.83 -11.63
CA ARG A 313 -7.75 2.57 -11.87
C ARG A 313 -8.37 1.57 -10.90
N ALA A 314 -7.57 0.93 -10.06
CA ALA A 314 -8.01 -0.16 -9.21
C ALA A 314 -9.08 0.27 -8.19
N LEU A 315 -8.97 1.47 -7.61
CA LEU A 315 -9.94 1.98 -6.64
C LEU A 315 -11.29 2.21 -7.29
N GLU A 316 -11.31 2.93 -8.41
CA GLU A 316 -12.51 3.24 -9.18
C GLU A 316 -13.19 1.97 -9.66
N ARG A 317 -12.39 0.99 -10.13
CA ARG A 317 -12.90 -0.30 -10.53
C ARG A 317 -13.52 -1.06 -9.34
N ALA A 318 -12.86 -1.10 -8.19
CA ALA A 318 -13.40 -1.74 -7.00
C ALA A 318 -14.67 -1.04 -6.48
N GLN A 319 -14.75 0.28 -6.55
CA GLN A 319 -15.99 1.02 -6.24
C GLN A 319 -17.14 0.59 -7.15
N ALA A 320 -16.91 0.47 -8.46
CA ALA A 320 -17.92 0.01 -9.40
C ALA A 320 -18.38 -1.43 -9.10
N GLU A 321 -17.44 -2.34 -8.85
CA GLU A 321 -17.73 -3.74 -8.50
C GLU A 321 -18.47 -3.84 -7.16
N ALA A 322 -18.10 -3.02 -6.16
CA ALA A 322 -18.76 -2.97 -4.87
C ALA A 322 -20.21 -2.51 -4.98
N VAL A 323 -20.47 -1.41 -5.69
CA VAL A 323 -21.84 -0.93 -5.94
C VAL A 323 -22.65 -1.98 -6.69
N ALA A 324 -22.09 -2.58 -7.74
CA ALA A 324 -22.77 -3.63 -8.50
C ALA A 324 -23.13 -4.85 -7.62
N ALA A 325 -22.24 -5.25 -6.70
CA ALA A 325 -22.48 -6.36 -5.79
C ALA A 325 -23.58 -6.09 -4.75
N MET A 326 -23.79 -4.83 -4.37
CA MET A 326 -24.82 -4.44 -3.39
C MET A 326 -26.23 -4.37 -3.99
N ILE A 327 -26.37 -4.01 -5.27
CA ILE A 327 -27.67 -3.78 -5.93
C ILE A 327 -28.66 -4.96 -5.78
N PRO A 328 -28.29 -6.23 -6.05
CA PRO A 328 -29.24 -7.34 -5.99
C PRO A 328 -29.95 -7.47 -4.64
N GLY A 329 -29.25 -7.23 -3.53
CA GLY A 329 -29.78 -7.33 -2.16
C GLY A 329 -30.32 -6.03 -1.57
N ALA A 330 -30.26 -4.90 -2.29
CA ALA A 330 -30.65 -3.60 -1.77
C ALA A 330 -32.18 -3.42 -1.70
N ARG A 331 -32.64 -2.67 -0.69
CA ARG A 331 -34.04 -2.19 -0.57
C ARG A 331 -34.31 -1.15 -1.65
N ASP A 332 -35.57 -0.92 -2.05
CA ASP A 332 -35.91 -0.08 -3.22
C ASP A 332 -35.24 1.31 -3.24
N GLY A 333 -35.32 2.07 -2.14
CA GLY A 333 -34.68 3.40 -2.07
C GLY A 333 -33.15 3.35 -2.08
N GLU A 334 -32.56 2.31 -1.51
CA GLU A 334 -31.12 2.06 -1.52
C GLU A 334 -30.66 1.63 -2.92
N ARG A 335 -31.41 0.73 -3.56
CA ARG A 335 -31.20 0.25 -4.92
C ARG A 335 -31.18 1.41 -5.91
N GLN A 336 -32.17 2.29 -5.84
CA GLN A 336 -32.22 3.48 -6.69
C GLN A 336 -30.99 4.38 -6.50
N ALA A 337 -30.55 4.57 -5.25
CA ALA A 337 -29.35 5.36 -4.96
C ALA A 337 -28.06 4.69 -5.50
N LEU A 338 -27.94 3.36 -5.37
CA LEU A 338 -26.81 2.59 -5.90
C LEU A 338 -26.78 2.59 -7.43
N GLU A 339 -27.93 2.39 -8.08
CA GLU A 339 -28.08 2.46 -9.54
C GLU A 339 -27.76 3.86 -10.07
N ALA A 340 -28.03 4.91 -9.30
CA ALA A 340 -27.67 6.27 -9.67
C ALA A 340 -26.15 6.53 -9.62
N ILE A 341 -25.38 5.87 -8.74
CA ILE A 341 -23.93 6.11 -8.62
C ILE A 341 -23.09 5.12 -9.46
N LEU A 342 -23.60 3.92 -9.76
CA LEU A 342 -22.85 2.89 -10.49
C LEU A 342 -22.28 3.36 -11.85
N PRO A 343 -23.03 4.08 -12.71
CA PRO A 343 -22.48 4.56 -13.98
C PRO A 343 -21.30 5.52 -13.79
N VAL A 344 -21.26 6.26 -12.67
CA VAL A 344 -20.16 7.18 -12.38
C VAL A 344 -18.89 6.41 -12.07
N TYR A 345 -18.95 5.41 -11.20
CA TYR A 345 -17.77 4.60 -10.88
C TYR A 345 -17.28 3.80 -12.09
N ARG A 346 -18.19 3.28 -12.93
CA ARG A 346 -17.81 2.66 -14.20
C ARG A 346 -17.09 3.65 -15.12
N ALA A 347 -17.63 4.85 -15.28
CA ALA A 347 -17.01 5.87 -16.11
C ALA A 347 -15.61 6.30 -15.60
N MET A 348 -15.43 6.40 -14.27
CA MET A 348 -14.13 6.67 -13.65
C MET A 348 -13.13 5.53 -13.91
N ALA A 349 -13.57 4.28 -13.76
CA ALA A 349 -12.76 3.09 -13.97
C ALA A 349 -12.35 2.92 -15.44
N ASP A 350 -13.29 3.16 -16.36
CA ASP A 350 -13.11 2.98 -17.80
C ASP A 350 -12.44 4.19 -18.47
N GLY A 351 -12.28 5.31 -17.75
CA GLY A 351 -11.70 6.53 -18.31
C GLY A 351 -12.58 7.17 -19.39
N THR A 352 -13.90 7.17 -19.20
CA THR A 352 -14.87 7.68 -20.19
C THR A 352 -14.57 9.13 -20.56
N ALA A 353 -14.51 9.41 -21.86
CA ALA A 353 -14.27 10.74 -22.39
C ALA A 353 -15.59 11.47 -22.72
N PRO A 354 -15.62 12.80 -22.64
CA PRO A 354 -16.74 13.60 -23.14
C PRO A 354 -16.80 13.60 -24.67
N ALA A 355 -17.97 13.92 -25.24
CA ALA A 355 -18.16 13.97 -26.69
C ALA A 355 -17.40 15.11 -27.38
N ASN A 356 -17.13 16.20 -26.66
CA ASN A 356 -16.47 17.38 -27.17
C ASN A 356 -15.17 17.67 -26.38
N PRO A 357 -14.20 18.39 -26.96
CA PRO A 357 -12.99 18.78 -26.22
C PRO A 357 -13.34 19.69 -25.03
N PRO A 358 -12.54 19.69 -23.93
CA PRO A 358 -12.81 20.47 -22.73
C PRO A 358 -13.13 21.95 -22.98
N SER A 359 -12.48 22.57 -23.97
CA SER A 359 -12.69 23.97 -24.40
C SER A 359 -14.16 24.29 -24.73
N THR A 360 -14.93 23.30 -25.18
CA THR A 360 -16.35 23.44 -25.53
C THR A 360 -17.20 23.82 -24.32
N TYR A 361 -16.84 23.32 -23.14
CA TYR A 361 -17.65 23.40 -21.93
C TYR A 361 -17.29 24.57 -21.02
N LEU A 362 -16.14 25.20 -21.24
CA LEU A 362 -15.60 26.23 -20.35
C LEU A 362 -16.48 27.48 -20.37
N GLY A 363 -16.66 28.10 -19.20
CA GLY A 363 -17.42 29.33 -19.08
C GLY A 363 -18.10 29.49 -17.74
N ARG A 364 -18.87 30.59 -17.63
CA ARG A 364 -19.72 30.88 -16.49
C ARG A 364 -21.17 30.60 -16.85
N TYR A 365 -21.91 29.96 -15.95
CA TYR A 365 -23.32 29.63 -16.09
C TYR A 365 -24.02 29.99 -14.78
N GLY A 366 -24.59 31.19 -14.71
CA GLY A 366 -25.08 31.78 -13.48
C GLY A 366 -23.94 32.00 -12.47
N ASP A 367 -24.07 31.38 -11.29
CA ASP A 367 -23.07 31.37 -10.22
C ASP A 367 -21.99 30.30 -10.41
N ARG A 368 -22.11 29.44 -11.42
CA ARG A 368 -21.22 28.30 -11.64
C ARG A 368 -20.14 28.63 -12.67
N THR A 369 -18.90 28.31 -12.36
CA THR A 369 -17.76 28.38 -13.28
C THR A 369 -17.34 26.96 -13.65
N ILE A 370 -17.17 26.72 -14.95
CA ILE A 370 -16.59 25.50 -15.51
C ILE A 370 -15.19 25.83 -16.03
N ALA A 371 -14.20 25.12 -15.52
CA ALA A 371 -12.79 25.32 -15.83
C ALA A 371 -12.07 23.98 -16.05
N VAL A 372 -10.85 24.01 -16.57
CA VAL A 372 -9.97 22.83 -16.63
C VAL A 372 -9.13 22.79 -15.35
N GLY A 373 -9.15 21.67 -14.64
CA GLY A 373 -8.32 21.40 -13.47
C GLY A 373 -6.87 21.12 -13.85
N ALA A 374 -6.01 21.01 -12.84
CA ALA A 374 -4.58 20.73 -13.04
C ALA A 374 -4.31 19.38 -13.72
N ASP A 375 -5.21 18.42 -13.59
CA ASP A 375 -5.16 17.08 -14.19
C ASP A 375 -5.78 17.03 -15.60
N GLY A 376 -6.18 18.17 -16.17
CA GLY A 376 -6.82 18.26 -17.48
C GLY A 376 -8.31 17.92 -17.48
N THR A 377 -8.89 17.56 -16.34
CA THR A 377 -10.33 17.26 -16.23
C THR A 377 -11.16 18.53 -16.06
N LEU A 378 -12.45 18.48 -16.41
CA LEU A 378 -13.35 19.59 -16.13
C LEU A 378 -13.62 19.68 -14.63
N THR A 379 -13.65 20.91 -14.12
CA THR A 379 -14.03 21.24 -12.75
C THR A 379 -15.21 22.17 -12.76
N SER A 380 -16.03 22.07 -11.72
CA SER A 380 -17.18 22.93 -11.50
C SER A 380 -17.10 23.59 -10.14
N GLN A 381 -17.21 24.91 -10.12
CA GLN A 381 -17.17 25.73 -8.90
C GLN A 381 -18.42 26.59 -8.82
N ARG A 382 -19.14 26.59 -7.69
CA ARG A 382 -20.24 27.54 -7.43
C ARG A 382 -19.75 28.70 -6.57
N GLY A 383 -19.94 29.93 -7.03
CA GLY A 383 -19.49 31.14 -6.33
C GLY A 383 -18.00 31.05 -5.95
N ASN A 384 -17.71 31.28 -4.66
CA ASN A 384 -16.36 31.14 -4.09
C ASN A 384 -16.17 29.80 -3.35
N GLY A 385 -17.04 28.81 -3.58
CA GLY A 385 -16.94 27.48 -2.98
C GLY A 385 -15.78 26.66 -3.57
N PRO A 386 -15.56 25.43 -3.07
CA PRO A 386 -14.54 24.54 -3.64
C PRO A 386 -14.91 24.10 -5.05
N ALA A 387 -13.90 23.97 -5.92
CA ALA A 387 -14.07 23.33 -7.21
C ALA A 387 -14.22 21.82 -7.04
N THR A 388 -15.17 21.21 -7.74
CA THR A 388 -15.40 19.76 -7.76
C THR A 388 -15.14 19.23 -9.15
N ARG A 389 -14.40 18.13 -9.27
CA ARG A 389 -14.15 17.46 -10.55
C ARG A 389 -15.45 16.91 -11.15
N LEU A 390 -15.57 17.04 -12.47
CA LEU A 390 -16.66 16.48 -13.27
C LEU A 390 -16.20 15.18 -13.92
N ILE A 391 -16.97 14.12 -13.73
CA ILE A 391 -16.76 12.80 -14.32
C ILE A 391 -17.63 12.69 -15.56
N ALA A 392 -17.03 12.57 -16.74
CA ALA A 392 -17.78 12.38 -17.97
C ALA A 392 -18.48 11.01 -17.96
N LEU A 393 -19.76 10.99 -18.34
CA LEU A 393 -20.57 9.76 -18.43
C LEU A 393 -20.85 9.36 -19.89
N GLY A 394 -20.15 10.00 -20.83
CA GLY A 394 -20.41 9.93 -22.26
C GLY A 394 -21.32 11.06 -22.73
N GLY A 395 -21.25 11.36 -24.04
CA GLY A 395 -21.95 12.51 -24.59
C GLY A 395 -21.49 13.83 -23.94
N ASP A 396 -22.44 14.71 -23.71
CA ASP A 396 -22.25 15.99 -23.00
C ASP A 396 -22.72 15.95 -21.54
N THR A 397 -22.80 14.75 -20.94
CA THR A 397 -23.29 14.54 -19.57
C THR A 397 -22.15 14.17 -18.62
N PHE A 398 -22.19 14.77 -17.44
CA PHE A 398 -21.20 14.57 -16.39
C PHE A 398 -21.87 14.36 -15.03
N ALA A 399 -21.15 13.75 -14.09
CA ALA A 399 -21.47 13.71 -12.67
C ALA A 399 -20.46 14.52 -11.85
N PHE A 400 -20.86 14.92 -10.65
CA PHE A 400 -19.95 15.54 -9.68
C PHE A 400 -19.25 14.46 -8.87
N GLU A 401 -17.93 14.48 -8.79
CA GLU A 401 -17.15 13.46 -8.07
C GLU A 401 -17.59 13.32 -6.59
N GLN A 402 -17.82 14.45 -5.91
CA GLN A 402 -18.24 14.49 -4.50
C GLN A 402 -19.74 14.25 -4.30
N ALA A 403 -20.53 14.26 -5.38
CA ALA A 403 -21.97 14.03 -5.35
C ALA A 403 -22.38 13.18 -6.57
N PRO A 404 -21.98 11.89 -6.62
CA PRO A 404 -22.08 11.07 -7.83
C PRO A 404 -23.52 10.76 -8.25
N ALA A 405 -24.54 11.08 -7.45
CA ALA A 405 -25.94 10.99 -7.87
C ALA A 405 -26.41 12.23 -8.67
N GLN A 406 -25.73 13.37 -8.56
CA GLN A 406 -26.08 14.59 -9.29
C GLN A 406 -25.54 14.53 -10.72
N ARG A 407 -26.27 15.16 -11.65
CA ARG A 407 -25.88 15.24 -13.07
C ARG A 407 -25.80 16.68 -13.53
N ILE A 408 -24.88 16.93 -14.46
CA ILE A 408 -24.81 18.15 -15.24
C ILE A 408 -24.66 17.78 -16.71
N ALA A 409 -25.59 18.23 -17.53
CA ALA A 409 -25.55 18.09 -18.98
C ALA A 409 -25.27 19.45 -19.62
N PHE A 410 -24.44 19.49 -20.65
CA PHE A 410 -24.18 20.69 -21.42
C PHE A 410 -25.02 20.69 -22.69
N VAL A 411 -25.70 21.81 -22.94
CA VAL A 411 -26.41 22.03 -24.20
C VAL A 411 -25.42 22.70 -25.14
N VAL A 412 -24.88 21.93 -26.09
CA VAL A 412 -23.86 22.40 -27.05
C VAL A 412 -24.54 22.88 -28.33
N GLU A 413 -24.26 24.13 -28.70
CA GLU A 413 -24.77 24.77 -29.92
C GLU A 413 -23.57 25.40 -30.66
N ASN A 414 -23.45 25.17 -31.96
CA ASN A 414 -22.39 25.75 -32.80
C ASN A 414 -20.96 25.54 -32.24
N GLY A 415 -20.69 24.37 -31.65
CA GLY A 415 -19.37 24.03 -31.11
C GLY A 415 -19.03 24.68 -29.76
N SER A 416 -20.00 25.25 -29.06
CA SER A 416 -19.83 25.77 -27.70
C SER A 416 -21.03 25.46 -26.81
N ALA A 417 -20.80 25.22 -25.53
CA ALA A 417 -21.89 25.07 -24.58
C ALA A 417 -22.64 26.41 -24.41
N ALA A 418 -23.93 26.41 -24.75
CA ALA A 418 -24.85 27.54 -24.63
C ALA A 418 -25.57 27.57 -23.27
N ALA A 419 -25.73 26.42 -22.63
CA ALA A 419 -26.33 26.28 -21.30
C ALA A 419 -25.84 25.02 -20.59
N VAL A 420 -26.11 24.96 -19.28
CA VAL A 420 -26.00 23.75 -18.46
C VAL A 420 -27.38 23.37 -17.91
N GLU A 421 -27.64 22.07 -17.81
CA GLU A 421 -28.81 21.49 -17.17
C GLU A 421 -28.35 20.62 -16.01
N VAL A 422 -28.70 21.02 -14.79
CA VAL A 422 -28.33 20.29 -13.57
C VAL A 422 -29.55 19.53 -13.07
N SER A 423 -29.48 18.19 -13.08
CA SER A 423 -30.53 17.35 -12.53
C SER A 423 -30.33 17.19 -11.03
N SER A 424 -31.34 17.60 -10.26
CA SER A 424 -31.41 17.44 -8.82
C SER A 424 -32.70 16.70 -8.43
N PRO A 425 -32.82 16.22 -7.18
CA PRO A 425 -34.09 15.68 -6.69
C PRO A 425 -35.28 16.65 -6.79
N ALA A 426 -35.03 17.97 -6.87
CA ALA A 426 -36.06 19.00 -7.06
C ALA A 426 -36.44 19.25 -8.54
N GLY A 427 -35.84 18.50 -9.47
CA GLY A 427 -36.03 18.64 -10.92
C GLY A 427 -34.78 19.21 -11.63
N PRO A 428 -34.77 19.18 -12.98
CA PRO A 428 -33.70 19.75 -13.79
C PRO A 428 -33.77 21.28 -13.80
N GLN A 429 -32.63 21.94 -13.57
CA GLN A 429 -32.48 23.40 -13.68
C GLN A 429 -31.59 23.74 -14.88
N ARG A 430 -32.14 24.43 -15.88
CA ARG A 430 -31.37 24.97 -17.01
C ARG A 430 -30.82 26.35 -16.65
N THR A 431 -29.54 26.59 -16.92
CA THR A 431 -28.87 27.88 -16.70
C THR A 431 -28.09 28.25 -17.96
N PRO A 432 -28.39 29.38 -18.61
CA PRO A 432 -27.68 29.81 -19.80
C PRO A 432 -26.24 30.21 -19.46
N ARG A 433 -25.36 30.15 -20.45
CA ARG A 433 -24.01 30.70 -20.35
C ARG A 433 -24.08 32.22 -20.21
N ASN A 434 -23.28 32.76 -19.29
CA ASN A 434 -23.15 34.20 -19.12
C ASN A 434 -22.49 34.79 -20.38
N PRO A 435 -22.86 36.02 -20.79
CA PRO A 435 -22.15 36.72 -21.84
C PRO A 435 -20.67 36.88 -21.46
N GLY A 436 -19.80 36.64 -22.45
CA GLY A 436 -18.35 36.63 -22.30
C GLY A 436 -17.71 38.02 -22.24
#